data_AF-A0A968XCN0-F1
#
_entry.id   AF-A0A968XCN0-F1
#
_cell.length_a   1.000
_cell.length_b   1.000
_cell.length_c   1.000
_cell.angle_alpha   90.00
_cell.angle_beta   90.00
_cell.angle_gamma   90.00
#
_symmetry.space_group_name_H-M   'P 1'
#
loop_
_entity.id
_entity.type
_entity.pdbx_description
1 polymer ?
#
loop_
_entity_poly.entity_id
_entity_poly.type
_entity_poly.pdbx_seq_one_letter_code
_entity_poly.pdbx_strand_id
1 'polypeptide(L)'
;MTIATARMTIEAYQTYDDGSDTRYELVQGELVPMSPPTWLHLAIAKYLERIFDQEIERLGYDWEAFREPGQQTEESSARVPDVAIVPTDFVEQTLNQSAILTTAAF
;
A
#
# COMPACT_ATOMS: atom_id res chain seq x y z
N MET A 1 -17.51 23.41 -20.19
CA MET A 1 -16.07 23.54 -19.87
C MET A 1 -15.66 22.28 -19.15
N THR A 2 -15.02 21.35 -19.83
CA THR A 2 -14.39 20.18 -19.19
C THR A 2 -13.06 20.68 -18.65
N ILE A 3 -13.00 20.98 -17.36
CA ILE A 3 -11.72 21.23 -16.70
C ILE A 3 -11.00 19.89 -16.73
N ALA A 4 -9.90 19.80 -17.46
CA ALA A 4 -9.02 18.64 -17.38
C ALA A 4 -8.50 18.59 -15.94
N THR A 5 -9.00 17.65 -15.14
CA THR A 5 -8.46 17.39 -13.81
C THR A 5 -7.00 17.02 -14.01
N ALA A 6 -6.08 17.80 -13.45
CA ALA A 6 -4.66 17.49 -13.52
C ALA A 6 -4.46 16.10 -12.90
N ARG A 7 -3.90 15.16 -13.67
CA ARG A 7 -3.62 13.81 -13.18
C ARG A 7 -2.56 13.88 -12.08
N MET A 8 -2.83 13.23 -10.96
CA MET A 8 -1.95 13.20 -9.80
C MET A 8 -0.76 12.25 -10.05
N THR A 9 0.43 12.67 -9.65
CA THR A 9 1.64 11.82 -9.69
C THR A 9 1.76 11.00 -8.39
N ILE A 10 2.64 10.00 -8.38
CA ILE A 10 2.89 9.18 -7.18
C ILE A 10 3.48 10.02 -6.04
N GLU A 11 4.36 10.97 -6.33
CA GLU A 11 4.98 11.85 -5.33
C GLU A 11 3.93 12.76 -4.67
N ALA A 12 3.00 13.29 -5.48
CA ALA A 12 1.88 14.07 -4.98
C ALA A 12 0.94 13.21 -4.13
N TYR A 13 0.69 11.97 -4.54
CA TYR A 13 -0.13 11.01 -3.78
C TYR A 13 0.51 10.62 -2.43
N GLN A 14 1.83 10.40 -2.38
CA GLN A 14 2.55 10.04 -1.15
C GLN A 14 2.44 11.07 -0.02
N THR A 15 2.17 12.33 -0.38
CA THR A 15 2.04 13.47 0.54
C THR A 15 0.63 14.07 0.54
N TYR A 16 -0.34 13.40 -0.10
CA TYR A 16 -1.70 13.89 -0.23
C TYR A 16 -2.44 13.83 1.11
N ASP A 17 -3.05 14.97 1.46
CA ASP A 17 -3.94 15.13 2.60
C ASP A 17 -5.02 16.16 2.22
N ASP A 18 -6.28 15.73 2.19
CA ASP A 18 -7.43 16.60 1.92
C ASP A 18 -8.11 17.11 3.22
N GLY A 19 -7.49 16.87 4.37
CA GLY A 19 -8.03 17.18 5.69
C GLY A 19 -9.13 16.22 6.14
N SER A 20 -9.38 15.14 5.39
CA SER A 20 -10.29 14.05 5.77
C SER A 20 -9.52 12.78 6.12
N ASP A 21 -10.15 11.89 6.89
CA ASP A 21 -9.63 10.55 7.18
C ASP A 21 -9.94 9.54 6.05
N THR A 22 -10.28 10.02 4.85
CA THR A 22 -10.64 9.14 3.73
C THR A 22 -9.38 8.47 3.18
N ARG A 23 -9.41 7.15 3.08
CA ARG A 23 -8.35 6.38 2.43
C ARG A 23 -8.62 6.32 0.93
N TYR A 24 -7.57 6.40 0.13
CA TYR A 24 -7.65 6.37 -1.33
C TYR A 24 -6.66 5.36 -1.92
N GLU A 25 -6.98 4.88 -3.12
CA GLU A 25 -6.00 4.32 -4.05
C GLU A 25 -5.77 5.34 -5.19
N LEU A 26 -4.60 5.28 -5.83
CA LEU A 26 -4.33 6.09 -7.02
C LEU A 26 -4.51 5.23 -8.27
N VAL A 27 -5.47 5.55 -9.14
CA VAL A 27 -5.76 4.80 -10.38
C VAL A 27 -5.54 5.70 -11.57
N GLN A 28 -4.44 5.53 -12.30
CA GLN A 28 -4.10 6.31 -13.50
C GLN A 28 -4.15 7.84 -13.26
N GLY A 29 -3.68 8.26 -12.09
CA GLY A 29 -3.66 9.66 -11.66
C GLY A 29 -4.95 10.17 -11.03
N GLU A 30 -5.93 9.30 -10.77
CA GLU A 30 -7.19 9.63 -10.11
C GLU A 30 -7.27 9.00 -8.70
N LEU A 31 -7.74 9.77 -7.72
CA LEU A 31 -7.97 9.27 -6.37
C LEU A 31 -9.29 8.50 -6.30
N VAL A 32 -9.22 7.22 -5.95
CA VAL A 32 -10.38 6.34 -5.79
C VAL A 32 -10.56 6.04 -4.30
N PRO A 33 -11.66 6.49 -3.67
CA PRO A 33 -11.88 6.29 -2.24
C PRO A 33 -12.11 4.81 -1.92
N MET A 34 -11.48 4.35 -0.84
CA MET A 34 -11.70 3.02 -0.29
C MET A 34 -12.82 3.05 0.75
N SER A 35 -13.80 2.16 0.58
CA SER A 35 -14.80 1.94 1.62
C SER A 35 -14.19 1.16 2.80
N PRO A 36 -14.68 1.35 4.04
CA PRO A 36 -14.26 0.53 5.16
C PRO A 36 -14.50 -0.97 4.89
N PRO A 37 -13.55 -1.85 5.26
CA PRO A 37 -13.72 -3.28 5.08
C PRO A 37 -14.79 -3.85 6.03
N THR A 38 -15.30 -5.03 5.69
CA THR A 38 -16.16 -5.80 6.61
C THR A 38 -15.31 -6.49 7.70
N TRP A 39 -15.94 -6.87 8.81
CA TRP A 39 -15.26 -7.65 9.86
C TRP A 39 -14.71 -8.99 9.36
N LEU A 40 -15.40 -9.64 8.43
CA LEU A 40 -14.94 -10.91 7.84
C LEU A 40 -13.68 -10.68 7.00
N HIS A 41 -13.65 -9.61 6.21
CA HIS A 41 -12.47 -9.21 5.44
C HIS A 41 -11.26 -8.96 6.36
N LEU A 42 -11.44 -8.17 7.43
CA LEU A 42 -10.38 -7.93 8.41
C LEU A 42 -9.88 -9.23 9.08
N ALA A 43 -10.78 -10.15 9.39
CA ALA A 43 -10.42 -11.42 10.00
C ALA A 43 -9.59 -12.30 9.05
N ILE A 44 -9.92 -12.32 7.76
CA ILE A 44 -9.18 -13.05 6.73
C ILE A 44 -7.79 -12.42 6.54
N ALA A 45 -7.70 -11.10 6.36
CA ALA A 45 -6.41 -10.42 6.19
C ALA A 45 -5.47 -10.64 7.39
N LYS A 46 -6.01 -10.54 8.61
CA LYS A 46 -5.26 -10.83 9.86
C LYS A 46 -4.80 -12.29 9.94
N TYR A 47 -5.63 -13.23 9.50
CA TYR A 47 -5.24 -14.64 9.46
C TYR A 47 -4.09 -14.86 8.48
N LEU A 48 -4.16 -14.27 7.29
CA LEU A 48 -3.12 -14.38 6.27
C LEU A 48 -1.79 -13.77 6.72
N GLU A 49 -1.79 -12.54 7.25
CA GLU A 49 -0.61 -11.89 7.85
C GLU A 49 0.10 -12.83 8.83
N ARG A 50 -0.64 -13.39 9.81
CA ARG A 50 -0.09 -14.32 10.80
C ARG A 50 0.49 -15.60 10.21
N ILE A 51 -0.13 -16.15 9.16
CA ILE A 51 0.36 -17.36 8.50
C ILE A 51 1.63 -17.05 7.72
N PHE A 52 1.70 -15.90 7.04
CA PHE A 52 2.91 -15.50 6.33
C PHE A 52 4.07 -15.24 7.29
N ASP A 53 3.85 -14.54 8.40
CA ASP A 53 4.89 -14.33 9.41
C ASP A 53 5.43 -15.67 9.96
N GLN A 54 4.54 -16.62 10.25
CA GLN A 54 4.93 -17.96 10.72
C GLN A 54 5.78 -18.71 9.69
N GLU A 55 5.40 -18.65 8.41
CA GLU A 55 6.14 -19.35 7.35
C GLU A 55 7.48 -18.67 7.04
N ILE A 56 7.53 -17.33 7.09
CA ILE A 56 8.76 -16.55 6.96
C ILE A 56 9.74 -16.93 8.07
N GLU A 57 9.28 -16.96 9.32
CA GLU A 57 10.10 -17.37 10.47
C GLU A 57 10.57 -18.82 10.33
N ARG A 58 9.67 -19.74 9.95
CA ARG A 58 9.98 -21.16 9.74
C ARG A 58 11.03 -21.39 8.66
N LEU A 59 11.02 -20.56 7.61
CA LEU A 59 11.93 -20.65 6.46
C LEU A 59 13.22 -19.83 6.65
N GLY A 60 13.24 -18.91 7.62
CA GLY A 60 14.39 -18.04 7.89
C GLY A 60 14.61 -16.99 6.80
N TYR A 61 13.52 -16.41 6.26
CA TYR A 61 13.60 -15.30 5.32
C TYR A 61 13.65 -13.96 6.05
N ASP A 62 14.43 -13.00 5.53
CA ASP A 62 14.52 -11.63 6.05
C ASP A 62 13.40 -10.73 5.49
N TRP A 63 12.16 -11.22 5.57
CA TRP A 63 10.95 -10.53 5.10
C TRP A 63 9.95 -10.38 6.24
N GLU A 64 8.96 -9.51 6.09
CA GLU A 64 7.87 -9.30 7.06
C GLU A 64 6.53 -9.11 6.34
N ALA A 65 5.43 -9.61 6.92
CA ALA A 65 4.10 -9.35 6.39
C ALA A 65 3.48 -8.09 7.01
N PHE A 66 2.86 -7.25 6.18
CA PHE A 66 2.13 -6.06 6.63
C PHE A 66 0.72 -6.05 6.06
N ARG A 67 -0.24 -5.60 6.86
CA ARG A 67 -1.58 -5.27 6.39
C ARG A 67 -1.67 -3.88 5.81
N GLU A 68 -2.36 -3.77 4.67
CA GLU A 68 -2.68 -2.51 4.01
C GLU A 68 -1.48 -1.57 3.68
N PRO A 69 -0.27 -2.06 3.31
CA PRO A 69 0.73 -1.16 2.73
C PRO A 69 0.28 -0.75 1.32
N GLY A 70 0.75 0.40 0.84
CA GLY A 70 0.58 0.78 -0.56
C GLY A 70 1.61 0.10 -1.46
N GLN A 71 1.27 -0.14 -2.72
CA GLN A 71 2.17 -0.63 -3.76
C GLN A 71 1.96 0.20 -5.01
N GLN A 72 3.02 0.81 -5.52
CA GLN A 72 3.00 1.41 -6.84
C GLN A 72 2.93 0.29 -7.89
N THR A 73 1.88 0.30 -8.72
CA THR A 73 1.66 -0.71 -9.77
C THR A 73 1.97 -0.17 -11.15
N GLU A 74 1.89 1.15 -11.35
CA GLU A 74 2.22 1.84 -12.61
C GLU A 74 2.80 3.23 -12.31
N GLU A 75 3.23 3.96 -13.34
CA GLU A 75 3.77 5.33 -13.21
C GLU A 75 2.84 6.27 -12.41
N SER A 76 1.52 6.15 -12.61
CA SER A 76 0.50 6.97 -11.93
C SER A 76 -0.56 6.11 -11.25
N SER A 77 -0.20 4.88 -10.85
CA SER A 77 -1.10 4.00 -10.12
C SER A 77 -0.45 3.42 -8.87
N ALA A 78 -1.15 3.51 -7.75
CA ALA A 78 -0.84 2.82 -6.51
C ALA A 78 -2.10 2.12 -5.97
N ARG A 79 -1.94 0.91 -5.46
CA ARG A 79 -3.00 0.11 -4.82
C ARG A 79 -2.66 -0.15 -3.37
N VAL A 80 -3.67 -0.47 -2.57
CA VAL A 80 -3.50 -0.86 -1.17
C VAL A 80 -3.91 -2.32 -1.03
N PRO A 81 -3.00 -3.29 -1.25
CA PRO A 81 -3.28 -4.70 -0.98
C PRO A 81 -3.66 -4.93 0.48
N ASP A 82 -4.54 -5.90 0.74
CA ASP A 82 -4.94 -6.26 2.10
C ASP A 82 -3.77 -6.78 2.95
N VAL A 83 -2.85 -7.51 2.33
CA VAL A 83 -1.62 -8.04 2.93
C VAL A 83 -0.51 -7.99 1.87
N ALA A 84 0.69 -7.53 2.23
CA ALA A 84 1.89 -7.67 1.42
C ALA A 84 3.05 -8.23 2.24
N ILE A 85 3.97 -8.93 1.58
CA ILE A 85 5.22 -9.40 2.18
C ILE A 85 6.34 -8.50 1.65
N VAL A 86 7.11 -7.92 2.56
CA VAL A 86 8.09 -6.87 2.26
C VAL A 86 9.46 -7.27 2.81
N PRO A 87 10.57 -7.05 2.08
CA PRO A 87 11.90 -7.24 2.62
C PRO A 87 12.17 -6.35 3.84
N THR A 88 12.72 -6.92 4.92
CA THR A 88 12.98 -6.19 6.17
C THR A 88 13.95 -5.03 5.96
N ASP A 89 14.97 -5.20 5.11
CA ASP A 89 15.93 -4.13 4.80
C ASP A 89 15.28 -2.91 4.15
N PHE A 90 14.28 -3.11 3.29
CA PHE A 90 13.48 -2.04 2.71
C PHE A 90 12.66 -1.31 3.78
N VAL A 91 12.04 -2.05 4.70
CA VAL A 91 11.26 -1.47 5.81
C VAL A 91 12.16 -0.59 6.68
N GLU A 92 13.31 -1.12 7.10
CA GLU A 92 14.28 -0.39 7.93
C GLU A 92 14.76 0.92 7.29
N GLN A 93 14.96 0.92 5.97
CA GLN A 93 15.39 2.10 5.21
C GLN A 93 14.29 3.14 5.04
N THR A 94 13.01 2.76 5.17
CA THR A 94 11.86 3.60 4.81
C THR A 94 10.92 3.89 5.98
N LEU A 95 11.29 3.58 7.23
CA LEU A 95 10.46 3.77 8.44
C LEU A 95 9.80 5.15 8.60
N ASN A 96 10.41 6.22 8.08
CA ASN A 96 9.91 7.59 8.18
C ASN A 96 9.23 8.10 6.89
N GLN A 97 8.98 7.21 5.92
CA GLN A 97 8.32 7.51 4.66
C GLN A 97 6.91 6.93 4.65
N SER A 98 6.09 7.37 3.70
CA SER A 98 4.80 6.73 3.44
C SER A 98 5.04 5.27 3.05
N ALA A 99 4.28 4.34 3.64
CA ALA A 99 4.42 2.90 3.43
C ALA A 99 3.90 2.48 2.04
N ILE A 100 4.48 3.04 0.99
CA ILE A 100 4.21 2.73 -0.41
C ILE A 100 5.46 2.08 -0.99
N LEU A 101 5.34 0.81 -1.38
CA LEU A 101 6.39 0.12 -2.09
C LEU A 101 6.50 0.70 -3.51
N THR A 102 7.54 1.49 -3.74
CA THR A 102 7.95 1.95 -5.07
C THR A 102 9.11 1.09 -5.53
N THR A 103 8.84 0.01 -6.28
CA THR A 103 9.93 -0.80 -6.83
C THR A 103 10.62 0.01 -7.93
N ALA A 104 11.94 0.20 -7.85
CA ALA A 104 12.72 0.66 -8.99
C ALA A 104 12.53 -0.35 -10.13
N ALA A 105 12.19 0.11 -11.34
CA ALA A 105 12.02 -0.76 -12.50
C ALA A 105 13.21 -1.72 -12.61
N PHE A 106 12.92 -3.03 -12.66
CA PHE A 106 13.91 -4.08 -12.93
C PHE A 106 14.62 -3.84 -14.27
#